data_AF-A0A374PFB9-F1
#
_entry.id   AF-A0A374PFB9-F1
#
_cell.length_a   1.000
_cell.length_b   1.000
_cell.length_c   1.000
_cell.angle_alpha   90.00
_cell.angle_beta   90.00
_cell.angle_gamma   90.00
#
_symmetry.space_group_name_H-M   'P 1'
#
loop_
_entity.id
_entity.type
_entity.pdbx_description
1 polymer ?
#
loop_
_entity_poly.entity_id
_entity_poly.type
_entity_poly.pdbx_seq_one_letter_code
_entity_poly.pdbx_strand_id
1 'polypeptide(L)'
;MGKYKRGMIMGFLVFAAAAGCVGCGSRTVQADNHIKVSLYDFNLLGEYTDYVEAQVPDAEIEWSVGKNTLNFYTYLQKHDDLPDIMTSRRFSVLDAQTLKDSLLDLSETDLASSYHSVYLDKYRNEEGTVNWLPAPGIFDNLVVNKALFDQYQIPLPTDYDSFVEACLAFEENGIRGFVSDYAYDYTSMEIIQGLSIEALSSLEGKTWRRKYENRMTGGLDNVVWPETFERIQDLIDKGVIKADEADWDYYKVKEEFVNNRIAMIRGTGAIVSDHVNNDKMDAVALPYFGSSGEENWALTYPVFQTAVNRSTEKDENRKKLVLDVLNAMLSRDGQLILNEKIGAQISYNKDITLPLLEEMSRMEPLIKKNHIYIRIASNDFFKTSLEVFSGMMSGKYDAKQAYQAFDASLNSAGDEPEQTAVTFEQSYPYTWDSEKGNVAGSSVANTVCEALGADVLVMPFFNVTCGIYAGEQTKEEIGFPAQGHSIVMGTVTGSELENLLKQLVAQTSVVYQLPVVSGITMEIKETENGFELTGLKIRGTELSQDKVFTFAYSDKAGKNVKNALQYVGGSDKFSAVEGESLQSVWTGYLTRGNQPLPPSDYLVISK
;
A
#
# COMPACT_ATOMS: atom_id res chain seq x y z
N MET A 1 -27.38 -77.04 -21.74
CA MET A 1 -26.01 -77.38 -21.29
C MET A 1 -25.43 -76.17 -20.54
N GLY A 2 -24.90 -76.40 -19.33
CA GLY A 2 -24.14 -75.55 -18.36
C GLY A 2 -24.30 -74.01 -18.38
N LYS A 3 -24.85 -73.34 -17.34
CA LYS A 3 -24.33 -73.01 -15.98
C LYS A 3 -23.28 -71.86 -15.91
N TYR A 4 -23.75 -70.71 -15.39
CA TYR A 4 -23.27 -69.95 -14.21
C TYR A 4 -21.78 -69.56 -14.01
N LYS A 5 -21.61 -68.29 -13.54
CA LYS A 5 -20.77 -67.75 -12.43
C LYS A 5 -19.61 -66.77 -12.74
N ARG A 6 -19.78 -65.55 -12.19
CA ARG A 6 -18.90 -64.76 -11.28
C ARG A 6 -17.44 -65.23 -11.06
N GLY A 7 -16.54 -64.25 -11.04
CA GLY A 7 -15.67 -64.01 -9.88
C GLY A 7 -14.15 -64.17 -10.09
N MET A 8 -13.45 -63.04 -10.07
CA MET A 8 -12.45 -62.61 -9.05
C MET A 8 -11.27 -63.54 -8.67
N ILE A 9 -10.10 -62.89 -8.44
CA ILE A 9 -8.98 -63.23 -7.53
C ILE A 9 -7.70 -63.88 -8.13
N MET A 10 -6.69 -63.01 -8.35
CA MET A 10 -5.38 -62.98 -7.64
C MET A 10 -4.32 -64.06 -7.92
N GLY A 11 -3.05 -63.63 -8.06
CA GLY A 11 -1.91 -64.54 -7.83
C GLY A 11 -0.54 -64.15 -8.41
N PHE A 12 0.11 -63.18 -7.78
CA PHE A 12 1.56 -63.04 -7.49
C PHE A 12 2.63 -63.96 -8.13
N LEU A 13 3.75 -63.32 -8.50
CA LEU A 13 5.15 -63.73 -8.27
C LEU A 13 6.02 -62.46 -8.40
N VAL A 14 6.32 -61.73 -7.32
CA VAL A 14 7.37 -61.93 -6.30
C VAL A 14 8.79 -62.01 -6.89
N PHE A 15 9.53 -60.90 -6.77
CA PHE A 15 10.97 -60.89 -6.57
C PHE A 15 11.30 -59.98 -5.37
N ALA A 16 11.52 -60.61 -4.23
CA ALA A 16 12.29 -60.13 -3.08
C ALA A 16 13.10 -61.37 -2.62
N ALA A 17 14.32 -61.31 -2.11
CA ALA A 17 15.01 -60.36 -1.24
C ALA A 17 16.53 -60.57 -1.46
N ALA A 18 17.52 -59.97 -0.80
CA ALA A 18 17.74 -59.14 0.40
C ALA A 18 19.28 -58.88 0.40
N ALA A 19 19.94 -58.04 1.20
CA ALA A 19 19.63 -56.97 2.14
C ALA A 19 21.00 -56.35 2.48
N GLY A 20 21.03 -55.05 2.68
CA GLY A 20 22.12 -54.34 3.35
C GLY A 20 21.49 -53.23 4.17
N CYS A 21 20.98 -53.58 5.35
CA CYS A 21 20.36 -52.62 6.28
C CYS A 21 21.45 -51.80 6.98
N VAL A 22 21.45 -50.48 6.80
CA VAL A 22 21.79 -49.51 7.86
C VAL A 22 20.97 -48.23 7.62
N GLY A 23 20.09 -47.90 8.58
CA GLY A 23 19.50 -46.57 8.72
C GLY A 23 18.06 -46.39 8.22
N CYS A 24 17.08 -46.76 9.05
CA CYS A 24 15.78 -46.09 9.03
C CYS A 24 15.98 -44.62 9.42
N GLY A 25 16.21 -43.75 8.43
CA GLY A 25 16.04 -42.32 8.59
C GLY A 25 14.61 -41.96 8.22
N SER A 26 13.84 -41.48 9.19
CA SER A 26 12.60 -40.74 8.95
C SER A 26 12.85 -39.70 7.86
N ARG A 27 12.27 -39.87 6.67
CA ARG A 27 12.07 -38.73 5.76
C ARG A 27 11.02 -37.86 6.43
N THR A 28 11.48 -36.90 7.23
CA THR A 28 10.70 -35.71 7.54
C THR A 28 10.19 -35.16 6.21
N VAL A 29 8.87 -35.02 6.06
CA VAL A 29 8.30 -34.16 5.02
C VAL A 29 8.96 -32.80 5.27
N GLN A 30 9.82 -32.37 4.35
CA GLN A 30 10.45 -31.06 4.44
C GLN A 30 9.29 -30.06 4.34
N ALA A 31 9.06 -29.30 5.41
CA ALA A 31 7.99 -28.30 5.42
C ALA A 31 8.21 -27.35 4.24
N ASP A 32 7.13 -27.05 3.51
CA ASP A 32 7.15 -26.01 2.48
C ASP A 32 7.45 -24.68 3.17
N ASN A 33 8.72 -24.26 3.07
CA ASN A 33 9.26 -23.09 3.73
C ASN A 33 9.20 -21.84 2.86
N HIS A 34 8.64 -21.95 1.64
CA HIS A 34 8.43 -20.82 0.74
C HIS A 34 7.17 -20.04 1.16
N ILE A 35 7.35 -18.80 1.61
CA ILE A 35 6.29 -17.92 2.09
C ILE A 35 6.16 -16.71 1.17
N LYS A 36 4.97 -16.50 0.62
CA LYS A 36 4.66 -15.34 -0.22
C LYS A 36 4.08 -14.22 0.63
N VAL A 37 4.69 -13.04 0.58
CA VAL A 37 4.22 -11.85 1.30
C VAL A 37 4.01 -10.68 0.34
N SER A 38 2.79 -10.17 0.28
CA SER A 38 2.43 -8.99 -0.53
C SER A 38 2.45 -7.72 0.32
N LEU A 39 3.42 -6.87 0.04
CA LEU A 39 3.59 -5.55 0.64
C LEU A 39 2.71 -4.52 -0.09
N TYR A 40 2.01 -3.64 0.63
CA TYR A 40 1.18 -2.60 0.01
C TYR A 40 2.01 -1.50 -0.67
N ASP A 41 3.29 -1.36 -0.27
CA ASP A 41 4.19 -0.31 -0.74
C ASP A 41 5.66 -0.80 -0.72
N PHE A 42 6.40 -0.50 -1.79
CA PHE A 42 7.79 -0.92 -1.96
C PHE A 42 8.75 -0.25 -0.96
N ASN A 43 8.37 0.86 -0.32
CA ASN A 43 9.17 1.49 0.73
C ASN A 43 9.34 0.57 1.96
N LEU A 44 8.58 -0.53 2.06
CA LEU A 44 8.82 -1.56 3.08
C LEU A 44 10.02 -2.46 2.76
N LEU A 45 10.49 -2.52 1.51
CA LEU A 45 11.67 -3.32 1.12
C LEU A 45 12.97 -2.76 1.71
N GLY A 46 13.98 -3.64 1.83
CA GLY A 46 15.28 -3.35 2.43
C GLY A 46 15.23 -3.59 3.94
N GLU A 47 15.72 -2.64 4.74
CA GLU A 47 15.90 -2.80 6.20
C GLU A 47 14.76 -3.51 6.96
N TYR A 48 13.49 -3.21 6.64
CA TYR A 48 12.34 -3.84 7.30
C TYR A 48 12.14 -5.30 6.86
N THR A 49 12.25 -5.61 5.55
CA THR A 49 12.18 -7.00 5.08
C THR A 49 13.40 -7.81 5.52
N ASP A 50 14.59 -7.22 5.51
CA ASP A 50 15.84 -7.83 5.96
C ASP A 50 15.75 -8.22 7.44
N TYR A 51 15.15 -7.35 8.27
CA TYR A 51 14.87 -7.66 9.67
C TYR A 51 13.93 -8.86 9.82
N VAL A 52 12.82 -8.90 9.06
CA VAL A 52 11.84 -9.99 9.14
C VAL A 52 12.47 -11.33 8.72
N GLU A 53 13.23 -11.35 7.62
CA GLU A 53 13.97 -12.53 7.17
C GLU A 53 14.96 -13.02 8.24
N ALA A 54 15.69 -12.10 8.88
CA ALA A 54 16.62 -12.44 9.94
C ALA A 54 15.94 -13.03 11.20
N GLN A 55 14.67 -12.69 11.46
CA GLN A 55 13.91 -13.27 12.58
C GLN A 55 13.39 -14.68 12.28
N VAL A 56 13.22 -15.04 11.01
CA VAL A 56 12.64 -16.31 10.59
C VAL A 56 13.53 -17.00 9.55
N PRO A 57 14.79 -17.36 9.90
CA PRO A 57 15.78 -17.87 8.94
C PRO A 57 15.41 -19.22 8.32
N ASP A 58 14.43 -19.91 8.87
CA ASP A 58 13.90 -21.16 8.31
C ASP A 58 12.97 -20.92 7.10
N ALA A 59 12.45 -19.69 6.93
CA ALA A 59 11.57 -19.32 5.83
C ALA A 59 12.36 -18.75 4.63
N GLU A 60 12.00 -19.18 3.43
CA GLU A 60 12.32 -18.49 2.18
C GLU A 60 11.17 -17.52 1.89
N ILE A 61 11.40 -16.22 2.05
CA ILE A 61 10.33 -15.21 1.89
C ILE A 61 10.40 -14.59 0.49
N GLU A 62 9.33 -14.78 -0.29
CA GLU A 62 9.11 -14.10 -1.57
C GLU A 62 8.29 -12.83 -1.34
N TRP A 63 8.94 -11.67 -1.40
CA TRP A 63 8.29 -10.37 -1.31
C TRP A 63 7.74 -9.90 -2.66
N SER A 64 6.48 -9.52 -2.70
CA SER A 64 5.87 -8.79 -3.81
C SER A 64 5.36 -7.43 -3.34
N VAL A 65 5.13 -6.51 -4.28
CA VAL A 65 4.49 -5.22 -3.99
C VAL A 65 3.13 -5.18 -4.69
N GLY A 66 2.07 -5.32 -3.88
CA GLY A 66 0.68 -5.34 -4.31
C GLY A 66 0.11 -3.96 -4.61
N LYS A 67 -1.22 -3.89 -4.59
CA LYS A 67 -1.98 -2.64 -4.71
C LYS A 67 -2.58 -2.24 -3.37
N ASN A 68 -2.67 -0.94 -3.13
CA ASN A 68 -3.25 -0.39 -1.92
C ASN A 68 -4.80 -0.32 -1.98
N THR A 69 -5.45 -1.44 -2.27
CA THR A 69 -6.91 -1.63 -2.31
C THR A 69 -7.25 -3.09 -2.03
N LEU A 70 -8.36 -3.35 -1.33
CA LEU A 70 -8.83 -4.71 -1.08
C LEU A 70 -9.48 -5.36 -2.32
N ASN A 71 -9.85 -4.56 -3.34
CA ASN A 71 -10.31 -5.08 -4.63
C ASN A 71 -9.23 -5.94 -5.30
N PHE A 72 -7.96 -5.57 -5.12
CA PHE A 72 -6.82 -6.33 -5.62
C PHE A 72 -6.76 -7.74 -5.02
N TYR A 73 -6.87 -7.86 -3.69
CA TYR A 73 -6.91 -9.17 -3.06
C TYR A 73 -8.19 -9.93 -3.40
N THR A 74 -9.32 -9.25 -3.57
CA THR A 74 -10.56 -9.90 -4.06
C THR A 74 -10.35 -10.47 -5.46
N TYR A 75 -9.63 -9.76 -6.33
CA TYR A 75 -9.25 -10.26 -7.65
C TYR A 75 -8.34 -11.50 -7.56
N LEU A 76 -7.30 -11.48 -6.72
CA LEU A 76 -6.44 -12.65 -6.51
C LEU A 76 -7.20 -13.85 -5.94
N GLN A 77 -8.15 -13.61 -5.02
CA GLN A 77 -9.04 -14.63 -4.46
C GLN A 77 -9.87 -15.32 -5.55
N LYS A 78 -10.43 -14.56 -6.51
CA LYS A 78 -11.19 -15.13 -7.65
C LYS A 78 -10.33 -16.07 -8.51
N HIS A 79 -9.01 -15.93 -8.45
CA HIS A 79 -8.04 -16.68 -9.25
C HIS A 79 -7.19 -17.67 -8.42
N ASP A 80 -7.57 -17.92 -7.16
CA ASP A 80 -6.86 -18.82 -6.24
C ASP A 80 -5.36 -18.47 -6.04
N ASP A 81 -5.01 -17.17 -6.13
CA ASP A 81 -3.62 -16.67 -6.13
C ASP A 81 -3.31 -15.72 -4.95
N LEU A 82 -4.06 -15.86 -3.84
CA LEU A 82 -3.80 -15.09 -2.62
C LEU A 82 -2.42 -15.46 -2.03
N PRO A 83 -1.57 -14.47 -1.66
CA PRO A 83 -0.31 -14.72 -0.96
C PRO A 83 -0.57 -15.22 0.46
N ASP A 84 0.45 -15.76 1.14
CA ASP A 84 0.31 -16.26 2.51
C ASP A 84 0.02 -15.12 3.49
N ILE A 85 0.70 -13.99 3.32
CA ILE A 85 0.48 -12.75 4.08
C ILE A 85 0.17 -11.60 3.12
N MET A 86 -0.88 -10.86 3.43
CA MET A 86 -1.36 -9.70 2.66
C MET A 86 -1.24 -8.45 3.49
N THR A 87 -0.84 -7.35 2.86
CA THR A 87 -0.90 -6.03 3.50
C THR A 87 -1.67 -4.99 2.67
N SER A 88 -2.41 -4.10 3.33
CA SER A 88 -3.12 -2.98 2.70
C SER A 88 -3.19 -1.79 3.64
N ARG A 89 -3.09 -0.56 3.14
CA ARG A 89 -3.29 0.66 3.95
C ARG A 89 -4.72 1.19 3.85
N ARG A 90 -5.35 1.14 2.66
CA ARG A 90 -6.77 1.45 2.48
C ARG A 90 -7.58 0.24 2.93
N PHE A 91 -8.29 0.40 4.03
CA PHE A 91 -8.96 -0.70 4.72
C PHE A 91 -10.22 -0.24 5.45
N SER A 92 -11.25 -1.05 5.28
CA SER A 92 -12.42 -1.14 6.16
C SER A 92 -12.80 -2.62 6.30
N VAL A 93 -13.47 -2.99 7.38
CA VAL A 93 -14.08 -4.31 7.51
C VAL A 93 -15.15 -4.51 6.43
N LEU A 94 -15.85 -3.42 6.06
CA LEU A 94 -16.88 -3.43 5.02
C LEU A 94 -16.34 -3.92 3.67
N ASP A 95 -15.17 -3.43 3.28
CA ASP A 95 -14.49 -3.80 2.03
C ASP A 95 -13.78 -5.16 2.16
N ALA A 96 -13.35 -5.53 3.37
CA ALA A 96 -12.70 -6.82 3.64
C ALA A 96 -13.68 -8.00 3.71
N GLN A 97 -15.00 -7.74 3.78
CA GLN A 97 -16.02 -8.76 4.02
C GLN A 97 -15.99 -9.89 2.98
N THR A 98 -15.70 -9.59 1.71
CA THR A 98 -15.61 -10.58 0.61
C THR A 98 -14.44 -11.55 0.79
N LEU A 99 -13.37 -11.10 1.46
CA LEU A 99 -12.16 -11.89 1.70
C LEU A 99 -12.26 -12.77 2.94
N LYS A 100 -13.16 -12.45 3.88
CA LYS A 100 -13.21 -13.04 5.23
C LYS A 100 -13.10 -14.57 5.25
N ASP A 101 -13.82 -15.25 4.37
CA ASP A 101 -13.86 -16.72 4.31
C ASP A 101 -12.61 -17.35 3.67
N SER A 102 -11.73 -16.55 3.08
CA SER A 102 -10.40 -16.97 2.60
C SER A 102 -9.27 -16.59 3.56
N LEU A 103 -9.59 -15.97 4.70
CA LEU A 103 -8.61 -15.54 5.68
C LEU A 103 -8.66 -16.40 6.94
N LEU A 104 -7.50 -16.54 7.58
CA LEU A 104 -7.34 -17.15 8.89
C LEU A 104 -8.03 -16.27 9.94
N ASP A 105 -8.74 -16.88 10.89
CA ASP A 105 -9.20 -16.18 12.08
C ASP A 105 -8.05 -16.07 13.09
N LEU A 106 -7.66 -14.84 13.40
CA LEU A 106 -6.55 -14.51 14.29
C LEU A 106 -7.04 -14.20 15.71
N SER A 107 -8.34 -14.21 15.99
CA SER A 107 -8.91 -13.76 17.27
C SER A 107 -8.34 -14.47 18.50
N GLU A 108 -7.99 -15.75 18.35
CA GLU A 108 -7.45 -16.60 19.42
C GLU A 108 -5.91 -16.66 19.44
N THR A 109 -5.23 -15.82 18.66
CA THR A 109 -3.76 -15.76 18.65
C THR A 109 -3.22 -14.88 19.78
N ASP A 110 -2.04 -15.22 20.29
CA ASP A 110 -1.31 -14.38 21.27
C ASP A 110 -1.10 -12.97 20.73
N LEU A 111 -0.81 -12.85 19.43
CA LEU A 111 -0.63 -11.57 18.75
C LEU A 111 -1.90 -10.71 18.83
N ALA A 112 -3.08 -11.25 18.50
CA ALA A 112 -4.34 -10.51 18.64
C ALA A 112 -4.61 -10.10 20.09
N SER A 113 -4.30 -10.97 21.06
CA SER A 113 -4.49 -10.68 22.49
C SER A 113 -3.63 -9.53 23.04
N SER A 114 -2.54 -9.18 22.34
CA SER A 114 -1.63 -8.10 22.71
C SER A 114 -2.16 -6.69 22.38
N TYR A 115 -3.20 -6.58 21.54
CA TYR A 115 -3.78 -5.29 21.18
C TYR A 115 -4.66 -4.72 22.28
N HIS A 116 -4.76 -3.38 22.35
CA HIS A 116 -5.86 -2.76 23.09
C HIS A 116 -7.19 -3.10 22.42
N SER A 117 -8.17 -3.57 23.20
CA SER A 117 -9.48 -4.00 22.67
C SER A 117 -10.19 -2.89 21.90
N VAL A 118 -10.09 -1.63 22.36
CA VAL A 118 -10.72 -0.48 21.68
C VAL A 118 -10.25 -0.27 20.24
N TYR A 119 -9.05 -0.74 19.89
CA TYR A 119 -8.52 -0.69 18.53
C TYR A 119 -8.86 -1.97 17.77
N LEU A 120 -8.67 -3.13 18.39
CA LEU A 120 -8.93 -4.43 17.76
C LEU A 120 -10.42 -4.60 17.42
N ASP A 121 -11.33 -4.06 18.23
CA ASP A 121 -12.76 -4.16 17.98
C ASP A 121 -13.21 -3.43 16.71
N LYS A 122 -12.39 -2.53 16.15
CA LYS A 122 -12.63 -1.89 14.84
C LYS A 122 -12.37 -2.83 13.66
N TYR A 123 -11.71 -3.97 13.91
CA TYR A 123 -11.41 -5.03 12.94
C TYR A 123 -12.29 -6.27 13.14
N ARG A 124 -13.17 -6.24 14.14
CA ARG A 124 -13.99 -7.38 14.52
C ARG A 124 -15.22 -7.47 13.61
N ASN A 125 -15.35 -8.61 12.96
CA ASN A 125 -16.52 -8.97 12.17
C ASN A 125 -17.72 -9.26 13.08
N GLU A 126 -18.93 -9.32 12.51
CA GLU A 126 -20.19 -9.47 13.25
C GLU A 126 -20.23 -10.73 14.13
N GLU A 127 -19.69 -11.84 13.63
CA GLU A 127 -19.64 -13.14 14.32
C GLU A 127 -18.45 -13.28 15.28
N GLY A 128 -17.66 -12.20 15.45
CA GLY A 128 -16.63 -12.07 16.47
C GLY A 128 -15.21 -12.37 15.99
N THR A 129 -15.05 -12.86 14.76
CA THR A 129 -13.74 -13.18 14.16
C THR A 129 -12.91 -11.92 13.92
N VAL A 130 -11.58 -12.08 13.92
CA VAL A 130 -10.63 -11.01 13.56
C VAL A 130 -9.68 -11.55 12.51
N ASN A 131 -9.86 -11.15 11.26
CA ASN A 131 -9.05 -11.65 10.14
C ASN A 131 -7.93 -10.71 9.71
N TRP A 132 -7.96 -9.46 10.20
CA TRP A 132 -6.97 -8.43 9.91
C TRP A 132 -6.45 -7.83 11.21
N LEU A 133 -5.14 -7.57 11.27
CA LEU A 133 -4.47 -6.90 12.38
C LEU A 133 -3.83 -5.60 11.92
N PRO A 134 -3.97 -4.50 12.68
CA PRO A 134 -3.33 -3.24 12.34
C PRO A 134 -1.85 -3.21 12.73
N ALA A 135 -0.99 -2.82 11.78
CA ALA A 135 0.37 -2.37 12.09
C ALA A 135 0.32 -1.04 12.87
N PRO A 136 1.46 -0.50 13.37
CA PRO A 136 1.45 0.75 14.13
C PRO A 136 0.82 1.90 13.34
N GLY A 137 0.17 2.80 14.06
CA GLY A 137 -0.54 3.96 13.53
C GLY A 137 0.37 5.12 13.22
N ILE A 138 0.20 5.73 12.05
CA ILE A 138 0.74 7.05 11.71
C ILE A 138 -0.19 8.10 12.31
N PHE A 139 0.38 9.14 12.93
CA PHE A 139 -0.40 10.30 13.37
C PHE A 139 -0.81 11.15 12.17
N ASP A 140 -2.07 11.57 12.16
CA ASP A 140 -2.61 12.64 11.35
C ASP A 140 -2.92 13.82 12.28
N ASN A 141 -2.34 14.97 12.01
CA ASN A 141 -2.30 16.10 12.93
C ASN A 141 -2.26 17.44 12.20
N LEU A 142 -2.42 18.51 12.96
CA LEU A 142 -2.13 19.86 12.50
C LEU A 142 -0.63 20.13 12.67
N VAL A 143 0.06 20.48 11.61
CA VAL A 143 1.46 20.92 11.59
C VAL A 143 1.47 22.44 11.72
N VAL A 144 2.18 22.95 12.71
CA VAL A 144 2.12 24.36 13.10
C VAL A 144 3.47 25.00 12.97
N ASN A 145 3.55 26.14 12.27
CA ASN A 145 4.73 27.00 12.26
C ASN A 145 4.75 27.85 13.53
N LYS A 146 5.38 27.33 14.59
CA LYS A 146 5.37 27.95 15.92
C LYS A 146 6.06 29.31 15.93
N ALA A 147 7.05 29.53 15.05
CA ALA A 147 7.71 30.84 14.91
C ALA A 147 6.72 31.95 14.52
N LEU A 148 5.71 31.65 13.70
CA LEU A 148 4.66 32.62 13.36
C LEU A 148 3.77 32.95 14.57
N PHE A 149 3.39 31.96 15.37
CA PHE A 149 2.63 32.18 16.59
C PHE A 149 3.39 33.10 17.57
N ASP A 150 4.67 32.84 17.77
CA ASP A 150 5.54 33.66 18.62
C ASP A 150 5.70 35.10 18.07
N GLN A 151 5.90 35.24 16.74
CA GLN A 151 6.07 36.53 16.07
C GLN A 151 4.84 37.42 16.20
N TYR A 152 3.64 36.87 15.99
CA TYR A 152 2.38 37.61 16.01
C TYR A 152 1.71 37.62 17.39
N GLN A 153 2.32 37.02 18.40
CA GLN A 153 1.79 36.91 19.77
C GLN A 153 0.42 36.23 19.83
N ILE A 154 0.18 35.28 18.91
CA ILE A 154 -1.04 34.47 18.87
C ILE A 154 -0.76 33.21 19.69
N PRO A 155 -1.61 32.86 20.67
CA PRO A 155 -1.42 31.63 21.44
C PRO A 155 -1.67 30.39 20.58
N LEU A 156 -0.93 29.31 20.86
CA LEU A 156 -1.23 28.01 20.24
C LEU A 156 -2.61 27.53 20.68
N PRO A 157 -3.44 27.01 19.76
CA PRO A 157 -4.78 26.57 20.10
C PRO A 157 -4.80 25.33 21.00
N THR A 158 -5.80 25.27 21.87
CA THR A 158 -6.00 24.20 22.85
C THR A 158 -7.34 23.47 22.69
N ASP A 159 -8.24 24.03 21.91
CA ASP A 159 -9.62 23.59 21.65
C ASP A 159 -10.11 24.19 20.33
N TYR A 160 -11.35 23.89 19.94
CA TYR A 160 -11.90 24.33 18.66
C TYR A 160 -12.01 25.84 18.53
N ASP A 161 -12.51 26.52 19.57
CA ASP A 161 -12.74 27.96 19.52
C ASP A 161 -11.41 28.70 19.40
N SER A 162 -10.41 28.33 20.19
CA SER A 162 -9.07 28.92 20.08
C SER A 162 -8.38 28.61 18.74
N PHE A 163 -8.66 27.46 18.11
CA PHE A 163 -8.19 27.16 16.76
C PHE A 163 -8.79 28.11 15.72
N VAL A 164 -10.10 28.33 15.78
CA VAL A 164 -10.80 29.27 14.90
C VAL A 164 -10.29 30.69 15.13
N GLU A 165 -10.18 31.13 16.39
CA GLU A 165 -9.66 32.45 16.75
C GLU A 165 -8.24 32.67 16.24
N ALA A 166 -7.35 31.68 16.39
CA ALA A 166 -5.99 31.75 15.86
C ALA A 166 -6.00 31.88 14.33
N CYS A 167 -6.85 31.12 13.63
CA CYS A 167 -6.97 31.23 12.18
C CYS A 167 -7.36 32.64 11.75
N LEU A 168 -8.39 33.21 12.38
CA LEU A 168 -8.88 34.57 12.09
C LEU A 168 -7.83 35.64 12.42
N ALA A 169 -7.08 35.48 13.51
CA ALA A 169 -6.02 36.42 13.88
C ALA A 169 -4.88 36.45 12.85
N PHE A 170 -4.53 35.31 12.25
CA PHE A 170 -3.56 35.30 11.15
C PHE A 170 -4.11 35.97 9.88
N GLU A 171 -5.39 35.80 9.57
CA GLU A 171 -6.02 36.47 8.42
C GLU A 171 -5.89 37.99 8.48
N GLU A 172 -6.07 38.58 9.67
CA GLU A 172 -5.91 40.03 9.89
C GLU A 172 -4.48 40.52 9.56
N ASN A 173 -3.50 39.61 9.59
CA ASN A 173 -2.10 39.87 9.30
C ASN A 173 -1.69 39.43 7.87
N GLY A 174 -2.64 39.01 7.03
CA GLY A 174 -2.38 38.56 5.66
C GLY A 174 -1.69 37.19 5.59
N ILE A 175 -1.80 36.38 6.65
CA ILE A 175 -1.30 35.00 6.70
C ILE A 175 -2.49 34.07 6.76
N ARG A 176 -2.47 32.97 6.01
CA ARG A 176 -3.53 31.96 6.11
C ARG A 176 -3.44 31.21 7.43
N GLY A 177 -4.52 31.22 8.19
CA GLY A 177 -4.62 30.49 9.46
C GLY A 177 -4.41 28.99 9.32
N PHE A 178 -5.18 28.37 8.41
CA PHE A 178 -5.15 26.93 8.15
C PHE A 178 -5.43 26.63 6.68
N VAL A 179 -4.64 25.74 6.07
CA VAL A 179 -4.87 25.23 4.70
C VAL A 179 -4.48 23.75 4.63
N SER A 180 -5.14 22.97 3.77
CA SER A 180 -4.74 21.60 3.45
C SER A 180 -4.70 21.37 1.94
N ASP A 181 -4.12 20.24 1.53
CA ASP A 181 -4.07 19.75 0.15
C ASP A 181 -5.43 19.17 -0.31
N TYR A 182 -6.43 20.05 -0.44
CA TYR A 182 -7.82 19.72 -0.72
C TYR A 182 -8.07 19.01 -2.06
N ALA A 183 -7.08 18.99 -2.96
CA ALA A 183 -7.15 18.28 -4.23
C ALA A 183 -7.24 16.74 -4.10
N TYR A 184 -6.98 16.19 -2.90
CA TYR A 184 -6.91 14.74 -2.69
C TYR A 184 -8.06 14.17 -1.84
N ASP A 185 -8.50 12.97 -2.22
CA ASP A 185 -9.57 12.22 -1.55
C ASP A 185 -9.26 11.90 -0.08
N TYR A 186 -8.02 11.52 0.19
CA TYR A 186 -7.56 11.19 1.54
C TYR A 186 -7.69 12.39 2.47
N THR A 187 -7.35 13.59 1.99
CA THR A 187 -7.40 14.83 2.78
C THR A 187 -8.83 15.17 3.16
N SER A 188 -9.76 15.14 2.21
CA SER A 188 -11.18 15.39 2.51
C SER A 188 -11.70 14.39 3.55
N MET A 189 -11.35 13.12 3.41
CA MET A 189 -11.77 12.05 4.31
C MET A 189 -11.14 12.16 5.71
N GLU A 190 -9.88 12.58 5.81
CA GLU A 190 -9.16 12.80 7.08
C GLU A 190 -9.69 14.02 7.82
N ILE A 191 -9.94 15.13 7.12
CA ILE A 191 -10.48 16.35 7.73
C ILE A 191 -11.91 16.12 8.22
N ILE A 192 -12.77 15.51 7.40
CA ILE A 192 -14.15 15.17 7.81
C ILE A 192 -14.13 14.34 9.08
N GLN A 193 -13.29 13.30 9.15
CA GLN A 193 -13.24 12.44 10.35
C GLN A 193 -12.53 13.10 11.53
N GLY A 194 -11.46 13.84 11.28
CA GLY A 194 -10.66 14.54 12.27
C GLY A 194 -11.47 15.59 13.03
N LEU A 195 -12.29 16.35 12.32
CA LEU A 195 -13.21 17.32 12.91
C LEU A 195 -14.40 16.65 13.63
N SER A 196 -14.58 15.35 13.49
CA SER A 196 -15.73 14.61 14.03
C SER A 196 -15.38 13.59 15.09
N ILE A 197 -14.12 13.53 15.53
CA ILE A 197 -13.65 12.42 16.37
C ILE A 197 -14.43 12.34 17.68
N GLU A 198 -14.76 13.47 18.31
CA GLU A 198 -15.56 13.51 19.54
C GLU A 198 -16.91 12.79 19.34
N ALA A 199 -17.68 13.20 18.32
CA ALA A 199 -18.96 12.59 17.97
C ALA A 199 -18.80 11.13 17.51
N LEU A 200 -17.75 10.79 16.75
CA LEU A 200 -17.44 9.42 16.32
C LEU A 200 -16.99 8.51 17.47
N SER A 201 -16.49 9.09 18.57
CA SER A 201 -16.04 8.39 19.76
C SER A 201 -17.12 8.26 20.83
N SER A 202 -18.28 8.90 20.63
CA SER A 202 -19.50 8.71 21.42
C SER A 202 -20.05 7.27 21.31
N LEU A 203 -21.03 6.94 22.14
CA LEU A 203 -21.70 5.65 22.09
C LEU A 203 -22.44 5.45 20.76
N GLU A 204 -23.07 6.51 20.28
CA GLU A 204 -23.82 6.57 19.03
C GLU A 204 -22.87 6.37 17.84
N GLY A 205 -21.75 7.09 17.81
CA GLY A 205 -20.73 6.96 16.76
C GLY A 205 -20.08 5.58 16.71
N LYS A 206 -19.75 5.00 17.87
CA LYS A 206 -19.26 3.61 17.96
C LYS A 206 -20.31 2.61 17.47
N THR A 207 -21.57 2.83 17.80
CA THR A 207 -22.69 1.96 17.38
C THR A 207 -22.91 2.03 15.88
N TRP A 208 -22.91 3.25 15.30
CA TRP A 208 -23.03 3.44 13.87
C TRP A 208 -21.85 2.84 13.13
N ARG A 209 -20.60 3.12 13.55
CA ARG A 209 -19.41 2.56 12.89
C ARG A 209 -19.47 1.04 12.85
N ARG A 210 -19.82 0.40 13.97
CA ARG A 210 -19.95 -1.06 14.02
C ARG A 210 -20.98 -1.57 13.01
N LYS A 211 -22.13 -0.88 12.88
CA LYS A 211 -23.16 -1.23 11.88
C LYS A 211 -22.67 -1.01 10.45
N TYR A 212 -22.02 0.10 10.18
CA TYR A 212 -21.51 0.46 8.86
C TYR A 212 -20.45 -0.55 8.40
N GLU A 213 -19.40 -0.74 9.20
CA GLU A 213 -18.28 -1.64 8.93
C GLU A 213 -18.71 -3.11 8.71
N ASN A 214 -19.84 -3.53 9.28
CA ASN A 214 -20.40 -4.89 9.12
C ASN A 214 -21.60 -4.96 8.16
N ARG A 215 -21.79 -3.95 7.28
CA ARG A 215 -22.90 -3.90 6.29
C ARG A 215 -24.31 -4.02 6.89
N MET A 216 -24.48 -3.70 8.17
CA MET A 216 -25.80 -3.61 8.83
C MET A 216 -26.51 -2.27 8.56
N THR A 217 -25.79 -1.29 8.01
CA THR A 217 -26.32 -0.05 7.45
C THR A 217 -25.47 0.34 6.25
N GLY A 218 -26.09 0.87 5.18
CA GLY A 218 -25.37 1.37 4.00
C GLY A 218 -24.85 2.79 4.19
N GLY A 219 -25.59 3.62 4.94
CA GLY A 219 -25.35 5.06 5.03
C GLY A 219 -24.96 5.59 6.41
N LEU A 220 -25.00 6.91 6.51
CA LEU A 220 -24.71 7.70 7.70
C LEU A 220 -25.90 7.66 8.69
N ASP A 221 -25.63 7.67 9.99
CA ASP A 221 -26.69 7.92 10.97
C ASP A 221 -27.17 9.39 10.96
N ASN A 222 -28.28 9.66 11.64
CA ASN A 222 -28.83 11.02 11.77
C ASN A 222 -28.46 11.70 13.11
N VAL A 223 -27.41 11.23 13.78
CA VAL A 223 -26.97 11.74 15.09
C VAL A 223 -25.58 12.36 15.00
N VAL A 224 -24.59 11.59 14.56
CA VAL A 224 -23.17 11.98 14.51
C VAL A 224 -22.83 12.80 13.27
N TRP A 225 -23.38 12.39 12.13
CA TRP A 225 -22.99 12.96 10.84
C TRP A 225 -23.58 14.35 10.54
N PRO A 226 -24.82 14.69 10.95
CA PRO A 226 -25.30 16.06 10.81
C PRO A 226 -24.39 17.09 11.49
N GLU A 227 -23.98 16.83 12.75
CA GLU A 227 -23.07 17.70 13.52
C GLU A 227 -21.71 17.87 12.81
N THR A 228 -21.21 16.78 12.20
CA THR A 228 -19.98 16.81 11.40
C THR A 228 -20.04 17.84 10.28
N PHE A 229 -21.10 17.80 9.48
CA PHE A 229 -21.24 18.72 8.35
C PHE A 229 -21.56 20.15 8.80
N GLU A 230 -22.28 20.32 9.91
CA GLU A 230 -22.48 21.65 10.51
C GLU A 230 -21.15 22.27 10.97
N ARG A 231 -20.24 21.47 11.53
CA ARG A 231 -18.91 21.94 11.93
C ARG A 231 -18.04 22.34 10.74
N ILE A 232 -18.11 21.59 9.64
CA ILE A 232 -17.40 21.95 8.39
C ILE A 232 -17.99 23.25 7.81
N GLN A 233 -19.32 23.39 7.82
CA GLN A 233 -19.98 24.62 7.38
C GLN A 233 -19.57 25.82 8.24
N ASP A 234 -19.47 25.66 9.55
CA ASP A 234 -19.00 26.71 10.46
C ASP A 234 -17.58 27.20 10.11
N LEU A 235 -16.66 26.30 9.78
CA LEU A 235 -15.31 26.66 9.32
C LEU A 235 -15.32 27.39 7.96
N ILE A 236 -16.22 27.02 7.05
CA ILE A 236 -16.40 27.69 5.75
C ILE A 236 -16.99 29.09 5.96
N ASP A 237 -18.05 29.21 6.76
CA ASP A 237 -18.75 30.48 7.02
C ASP A 237 -17.85 31.49 7.73
N LYS A 238 -16.95 31.02 8.59
CA LYS A 238 -15.91 31.84 9.25
C LYS A 238 -14.70 32.12 8.35
N GLY A 239 -14.62 31.54 7.15
CA GLY A 239 -13.52 31.74 6.22
C GLY A 239 -12.22 31.05 6.62
N VAL A 240 -12.27 30.05 7.51
CA VAL A 240 -11.12 29.21 7.86
C VAL A 240 -10.80 28.26 6.70
N ILE A 241 -11.82 27.66 6.09
CA ILE A 241 -11.74 26.87 4.85
C ILE A 241 -12.28 27.73 3.70
N LYS A 242 -11.54 27.82 2.58
CA LYS A 242 -11.88 28.72 1.47
C LYS A 242 -11.98 28.02 0.14
N ALA A 243 -12.90 28.48 -0.71
CA ALA A 243 -13.20 27.88 -2.00
C ALA A 243 -12.05 27.94 -3.02
N ASP A 244 -11.23 28.99 -2.97
CA ASP A 244 -10.10 29.23 -3.86
C ASP A 244 -8.86 28.38 -3.54
N GLU A 245 -8.95 27.54 -2.51
CA GLU A 245 -7.92 26.57 -2.10
C GLU A 245 -8.30 25.14 -2.51
N ALA A 246 -9.47 24.92 -3.11
CA ALA A 246 -10.01 23.58 -3.39
C ALA A 246 -9.13 22.72 -4.33
N ASP A 247 -8.34 23.35 -5.20
CA ASP A 247 -7.43 22.68 -6.13
C ASP A 247 -5.97 22.64 -5.64
N TRP A 248 -5.70 23.09 -4.42
CA TRP A 248 -4.34 23.09 -3.89
C TRP A 248 -3.89 21.66 -3.59
N ASP A 249 -2.75 21.30 -4.17
CA ASP A 249 -2.08 20.03 -3.90
C ASP A 249 -1.05 20.16 -2.75
N TYR A 250 -0.44 19.04 -2.41
CA TYR A 250 0.56 18.96 -1.35
C TYR A 250 1.76 19.90 -1.60
N TYR A 251 2.19 20.01 -2.85
CA TYR A 251 3.37 20.81 -3.19
C TYR A 251 3.09 22.30 -3.05
N LYS A 252 1.90 22.75 -3.47
CA LYS A 252 1.45 24.13 -3.30
C LYS A 252 1.34 24.47 -1.82
N VAL A 253 0.66 23.64 -1.03
CA VAL A 253 0.52 23.86 0.43
C VAL A 253 1.89 23.89 1.11
N LYS A 254 2.78 22.93 0.80
CA LYS A 254 4.15 22.91 1.33
C LYS A 254 4.91 24.18 0.98
N GLU A 255 4.88 24.62 -0.29
CA GLU A 255 5.55 25.85 -0.73
C GLU A 255 5.07 27.08 0.05
N GLU A 256 3.77 27.24 0.21
CA GLU A 256 3.18 28.38 0.92
C GLU A 256 3.51 28.34 2.43
N PHE A 257 3.52 27.15 3.04
CA PHE A 257 3.87 26.96 4.44
C PHE A 257 5.35 27.30 4.74
N VAL A 258 6.30 26.77 3.95
CA VAL A 258 7.73 27.06 4.14
C VAL A 258 8.07 28.52 3.86
N ASN A 259 7.26 29.22 3.06
CA ASN A 259 7.37 30.64 2.81
C ASN A 259 6.67 31.53 3.86
N ASN A 260 6.24 30.95 5.00
CA ASN A 260 5.55 31.64 6.09
C ASN A 260 4.23 32.33 5.69
N ARG A 261 3.56 31.83 4.64
CA ARG A 261 2.26 32.34 4.17
C ARG A 261 1.08 31.57 4.77
N ILE A 262 1.34 30.44 5.42
CA ILE A 262 0.36 29.63 6.16
C ILE A 262 0.90 29.35 7.57
N ALA A 263 0.05 29.50 8.59
CA ALA A 263 0.41 29.25 9.99
C ALA A 263 0.24 27.78 10.40
N MET A 264 -0.80 27.10 9.89
CA MET A 264 -1.10 25.70 10.18
C MET A 264 -1.48 24.95 8.90
N ILE A 265 -1.00 23.71 8.76
CA ILE A 265 -1.42 22.80 7.70
C ILE A 265 -1.83 21.46 8.30
N ARG A 266 -2.63 20.64 7.59
CA ARG A 266 -2.77 19.22 7.95
C ARG A 266 -1.54 18.45 7.47
N GLY A 267 -1.10 17.46 8.25
CA GLY A 267 0.00 16.60 7.87
C GLY A 267 0.18 15.44 8.84
N THR A 268 1.21 14.64 8.59
CA THR A 268 1.58 13.53 9.46
C THR A 268 2.73 13.90 10.37
N GLY A 269 3.01 13.07 11.38
CA GLY A 269 4.22 13.26 12.19
C GLY A 269 5.52 13.25 11.37
N ALA A 270 5.56 12.51 10.25
CA ALA A 270 6.66 12.53 9.30
C ALA A 270 6.82 13.89 8.59
N ILE A 271 5.70 14.54 8.24
CA ILE A 271 5.71 15.88 7.64
C ILE A 271 6.22 16.92 8.65
N VAL A 272 5.80 16.84 9.91
CA VAL A 272 6.31 17.73 10.97
C VAL A 272 7.84 17.58 11.07
N SER A 273 8.32 16.33 11.10
CA SER A 273 9.75 16.04 11.20
C SER A 273 10.54 16.48 9.97
N ASP A 274 9.97 16.38 8.77
CA ASP A 274 10.58 16.91 7.53
C ASP A 274 10.78 18.43 7.62
N HIS A 275 9.78 19.17 8.12
CA HIS A 275 9.91 20.62 8.30
C HIS A 275 10.95 21.02 9.35
N VAL A 276 11.05 20.28 10.45
CA VAL A 276 12.08 20.51 11.49
C VAL A 276 13.48 20.21 10.92
N ASN A 277 13.65 19.03 10.31
CA ASN A 277 14.96 18.52 9.95
C ASN A 277 15.49 19.07 8.62
N ASN A 278 14.65 19.23 7.61
CA ASN A 278 15.07 19.63 6.27
C ASN A 278 14.80 21.12 6.02
N ASP A 279 13.61 21.62 6.36
CA ASP A 279 13.27 23.03 6.15
C ASP A 279 13.76 23.96 7.28
N LYS A 280 14.25 23.38 8.39
CA LYS A 280 14.79 24.10 9.56
C LYS A 280 13.77 25.05 10.21
N MET A 281 12.50 24.66 10.20
CA MET A 281 11.40 25.42 10.81
C MET A 281 11.20 25.04 12.28
N ASP A 282 10.74 25.99 13.11
CA ASP A 282 10.18 25.69 14.43
C ASP A 282 8.75 25.15 14.24
N ALA A 283 8.65 23.86 13.93
CA ALA A 283 7.39 23.19 13.65
C ALA A 283 6.97 22.26 14.80
N VAL A 284 5.68 22.25 15.13
CA VAL A 284 5.10 21.36 16.15
C VAL A 284 3.81 20.72 15.67
N ALA A 285 3.45 19.57 16.24
CA ALA A 285 2.18 18.90 15.99
C ALA A 285 1.13 19.26 17.04
N LEU A 286 -0.08 19.58 16.58
CA LEU A 286 -1.28 19.74 17.41
C LEU A 286 -2.34 18.70 17.03
N PRO A 287 -3.15 18.25 18.01
CA PRO A 287 -4.16 17.24 17.77
C PRO A 287 -5.37 17.83 17.02
N TYR A 288 -6.34 16.99 16.70
CA TYR A 288 -7.66 17.49 16.34
C TYR A 288 -8.40 17.92 17.60
N PHE A 289 -9.05 19.08 17.51
CA PHE A 289 -9.67 19.72 18.66
C PHE A 289 -11.12 19.29 18.85
N GLY A 290 -11.51 18.97 20.09
CA GLY A 290 -12.91 18.79 20.47
C GLY A 290 -13.58 20.08 20.91
N SER A 291 -14.79 19.94 21.45
CA SER A 291 -15.55 20.99 22.13
C SER A 291 -14.82 21.56 23.35
N SER A 292 -13.89 20.78 23.92
CA SER A 292 -12.99 21.21 24.99
C SER A 292 -11.63 20.52 24.85
N GLY A 293 -10.61 21.02 25.55
CA GLY A 293 -9.28 20.41 25.53
C GLY A 293 -9.24 18.97 26.08
N GLU A 294 -10.24 18.55 26.86
CA GLU A 294 -10.39 17.15 27.30
C GLU A 294 -10.90 16.24 26.17
N GLU A 295 -11.59 16.80 25.19
CA GLU A 295 -12.12 16.12 24.01
C GLU A 295 -11.22 16.29 22.78
N ASN A 296 -9.93 16.58 22.98
CA ASN A 296 -8.95 16.53 21.90
C ASN A 296 -8.56 15.08 21.59
N TRP A 297 -8.27 14.81 20.32
CA TRP A 297 -7.99 13.45 19.84
C TRP A 297 -6.83 13.41 18.87
N ALA A 298 -6.07 12.31 18.95
CA ALA A 298 -5.10 11.95 17.92
C ALA A 298 -5.80 11.12 16.84
N LEU A 299 -5.92 11.66 15.63
CA LEU A 299 -6.30 10.86 14.47
C LEU A 299 -5.11 10.00 14.06
N THR A 300 -5.36 8.73 13.81
CA THR A 300 -4.33 7.79 13.37
C THR A 300 -4.84 6.88 12.27
N TYR A 301 -3.90 6.31 11.53
CA TYR A 301 -4.18 5.21 10.63
C TYR A 301 -2.98 4.25 10.56
N PRO A 302 -3.20 2.94 10.55
CA PRO A 302 -2.11 1.97 10.45
C PRO A 302 -1.25 2.22 9.22
N VAL A 303 0.07 2.04 9.35
CA VAL A 303 0.99 2.02 8.21
C VAL A 303 0.45 1.06 7.14
N PHE A 304 0.01 -0.12 7.59
CA PHE A 304 -0.76 -1.11 6.87
C PHE A 304 -1.58 -1.96 7.84
N GLN A 305 -2.54 -2.71 7.30
CA GLN A 305 -3.20 -3.84 7.91
C GLN A 305 -2.58 -5.11 7.36
N THR A 306 -2.60 -6.19 8.13
CA THR A 306 -2.10 -7.50 7.69
C THR A 306 -3.11 -8.62 7.92
N ALA A 307 -3.17 -9.56 6.99
CA ALA A 307 -4.00 -10.76 7.07
C ALA A 307 -3.24 -11.99 6.59
N VAL A 308 -3.67 -13.16 7.04
CA VAL A 308 -3.11 -14.46 6.67
C VAL A 308 -4.11 -15.26 5.86
N ASN A 309 -3.66 -15.86 4.77
CA ASN A 309 -4.48 -16.74 3.94
C ASN A 309 -4.86 -18.03 4.70
N ARG A 310 -6.14 -18.39 4.66
CA ARG A 310 -6.68 -19.61 5.30
C ARG A 310 -6.08 -20.89 4.72
N SER A 311 -5.56 -20.84 3.49
CA SER A 311 -4.90 -21.98 2.86
C SER A 311 -3.76 -22.56 3.71
N THR A 312 -3.14 -21.74 4.57
CA THR A 312 -2.07 -22.14 5.50
C THR A 312 -2.53 -23.16 6.54
N GLU A 313 -3.83 -23.23 6.87
CA GLU A 313 -4.37 -24.17 7.86
C GLU A 313 -4.29 -25.65 7.43
N LYS A 314 -3.99 -25.90 6.15
CA LYS A 314 -3.86 -27.25 5.62
C LYS A 314 -2.63 -27.98 6.17
N ASP A 315 -1.63 -27.25 6.67
CA ASP A 315 -0.40 -27.78 7.26
C ASP A 315 -0.01 -26.96 8.50
N GLU A 316 -0.02 -27.59 9.67
CA GLU A 316 0.30 -26.94 10.95
C GLU A 316 1.73 -26.37 11.00
N ASN A 317 2.71 -27.02 10.34
CA ASN A 317 4.07 -26.49 10.29
C ASN A 317 4.13 -25.24 9.42
N ARG A 318 3.42 -25.25 8.27
CA ARG A 318 3.31 -24.07 7.40
C ARG A 318 2.59 -22.93 8.12
N LYS A 319 1.44 -23.21 8.74
CA LYS A 319 0.68 -22.23 9.54
C LYS A 319 1.57 -21.59 10.60
N LYS A 320 2.33 -22.40 11.34
CA LYS A 320 3.26 -21.91 12.35
C LYS A 320 4.32 -20.98 11.74
N LEU A 321 4.99 -21.41 10.65
CA LEU A 321 6.03 -20.61 10.02
C LEU A 321 5.50 -19.27 9.48
N VAL A 322 4.31 -19.26 8.88
CA VAL A 322 3.63 -18.03 8.43
C VAL A 322 3.26 -17.12 9.61
N LEU A 323 2.80 -17.68 10.73
CA LEU A 323 2.56 -16.90 11.95
C LEU A 323 3.85 -16.36 12.57
N ASP A 324 4.97 -17.07 12.47
CA ASP A 324 6.28 -16.59 12.91
C ASP A 324 6.73 -15.38 12.06
N VAL A 325 6.52 -15.41 10.74
CA VAL A 325 6.73 -14.24 9.85
C VAL A 325 5.82 -13.08 10.24
N LEU A 326 4.52 -13.33 10.45
CA LEU A 326 3.57 -12.30 10.88
C LEU A 326 3.97 -11.66 12.22
N ASN A 327 4.42 -12.48 13.19
CA ASN A 327 4.89 -12.04 14.48
C ASN A 327 6.14 -11.16 14.36
N ALA A 328 7.09 -11.53 13.48
CA ALA A 328 8.26 -10.72 13.18
C ALA A 328 7.87 -9.36 12.55
N MET A 329 6.95 -9.37 11.59
CA MET A 329 6.46 -8.13 10.95
C MET A 329 5.84 -7.14 11.95
N LEU A 330 5.11 -7.63 12.96
CA LEU A 330 4.40 -6.82 13.95
C LEU A 330 5.13 -6.72 15.31
N SER A 331 6.36 -7.25 15.38
CA SER A 331 7.18 -7.23 16.59
C SER A 331 7.54 -5.81 17.02
N ARG A 332 8.01 -5.66 18.26
CA ARG A 332 8.50 -4.37 18.76
C ARG A 332 9.57 -3.76 17.86
N ASP A 333 10.56 -4.55 17.45
CA ASP A 333 11.69 -4.04 16.68
C ASP A 333 11.31 -3.81 15.21
N GLY A 334 10.41 -4.63 14.66
CA GLY A 334 9.79 -4.36 13.36
C GLY A 334 9.05 -3.02 13.36
N GLN A 335 8.29 -2.72 14.42
CA GLN A 335 7.62 -1.44 14.58
C GLN A 335 8.61 -0.27 14.81
N LEU A 336 9.75 -0.48 15.46
CA LEU A 336 10.79 0.56 15.57
C LEU A 336 11.37 0.93 14.21
N ILE A 337 11.68 -0.07 13.37
CA ILE A 337 12.18 0.18 12.01
C ILE A 337 11.14 0.96 11.21
N LEU A 338 9.86 0.57 11.30
CA LEU A 338 8.78 1.34 10.67
C LEU A 338 8.72 2.78 11.21
N ASN A 339 8.84 2.97 12.53
CA ASN A 339 8.81 4.28 13.16
C ASN A 339 9.94 5.20 12.68
N GLU A 340 11.15 4.67 12.49
CA GLU A 340 12.29 5.42 11.95
C GLU A 340 12.13 5.72 10.46
N LYS A 341 11.70 4.72 9.67
CA LYS A 341 11.62 4.82 8.21
C LYS A 341 10.45 5.67 7.71
N ILE A 342 9.30 5.56 8.36
CA ILE A 342 8.05 6.21 7.95
C ILE A 342 7.73 7.42 8.85
N GLY A 343 8.25 7.47 10.08
CA GLY A 343 8.19 8.63 10.97
C GLY A 343 7.00 8.64 11.95
N ALA A 344 7.30 8.87 13.23
CA ALA A 344 6.39 9.21 14.32
C ALA A 344 5.08 8.40 14.36
N GLN A 345 5.18 7.18 14.87
CA GLN A 345 4.08 6.22 14.95
C GLN A 345 3.66 5.94 16.39
N ILE A 346 2.50 5.29 16.52
CA ILE A 346 1.98 4.76 17.76
C ILE A 346 1.65 3.27 17.61
N SER A 347 2.05 2.48 18.58
CA SER A 347 1.64 1.07 18.65
C SER A 347 0.19 0.95 19.15
N TYR A 348 -0.59 0.09 18.50
CA TYR A 348 -1.89 -0.37 19.02
C TYR A 348 -1.76 -1.60 19.93
N ASN A 349 -0.56 -2.19 20.01
CA ASN A 349 -0.18 -3.22 20.96
C ASN A 349 0.15 -2.57 22.32
N LYS A 350 -0.48 -3.08 23.37
CA LYS A 350 -0.42 -2.53 24.73
C LYS A 350 0.93 -2.71 25.42
N ASP A 351 1.76 -3.62 24.91
CA ASP A 351 3.06 -3.99 25.46
C ASP A 351 4.23 -3.31 24.71
N ILE A 352 3.94 -2.53 23.66
CA ILE A 352 4.94 -1.85 22.83
C ILE A 352 4.78 -0.33 22.99
N THR A 353 5.85 0.31 23.42
CA THR A 353 5.99 1.78 23.41
C THR A 353 7.00 2.18 22.35
N LEU A 354 6.57 3.03 21.41
CA LEU A 354 7.42 3.63 20.39
C LEU A 354 7.87 5.03 20.84
N PRO A 355 9.11 5.44 20.51
CA PRO A 355 9.60 6.77 20.83
C PRO A 355 8.84 7.82 20.02
N LEU A 356 8.33 8.84 20.73
CA LEU A 356 7.68 9.99 20.14
C LEU A 356 8.71 11.09 19.86
N LEU A 357 8.61 11.76 18.72
CA LEU A 357 9.48 12.90 18.39
C LEU A 357 9.20 14.10 19.30
N GLU A 358 10.18 14.98 19.50
CA GLU A 358 10.05 16.15 20.40
C GLU A 358 8.95 17.10 19.92
N GLU A 359 8.91 17.36 18.61
CA GLU A 359 7.88 18.14 17.92
C GLU A 359 6.47 17.55 18.06
N MET A 360 6.36 16.28 18.46
CA MET A 360 5.12 15.55 18.67
C MET A 360 4.73 15.42 20.15
N SER A 361 5.52 15.97 21.09
CA SER A 361 5.33 15.83 22.55
C SER A 361 3.91 16.17 23.04
N ARG A 362 3.19 17.03 22.33
CA ARG A 362 1.79 17.41 22.63
C ARG A 362 0.78 16.27 22.40
N MET A 363 1.17 15.20 21.70
CA MET A 363 0.34 13.99 21.57
C MET A 363 0.42 13.11 22.83
N GLU A 364 1.48 13.21 23.64
CA GLU A 364 1.74 12.31 24.76
C GLU A 364 0.56 12.22 25.78
N PRO A 365 -0.10 13.34 26.18
CA PRO A 365 -1.26 13.25 27.06
C PRO A 365 -2.42 12.46 26.46
N LEU A 366 -2.64 12.57 25.14
CA LEU A 366 -3.69 11.84 24.43
C LEU A 366 -3.40 10.34 24.37
N ILE A 367 -2.12 9.99 24.16
CA ILE A 367 -1.66 8.60 24.19
C ILE A 367 -1.92 7.99 25.57
N LYS A 368 -1.53 8.70 26.65
CA LYS A 368 -1.75 8.24 28.03
C LYS A 368 -3.23 8.10 28.40
N LYS A 369 -4.08 8.99 27.90
CA LYS A 369 -5.55 8.93 28.08
C LYS A 369 -6.23 7.95 27.12
N ASN A 370 -5.50 7.38 26.16
CA ASN A 370 -6.03 6.53 25.10
C ASN A 370 -7.06 7.26 24.20
N HIS A 371 -6.89 8.57 24.03
CA HIS A 371 -7.67 9.45 23.14
C HIS A 371 -7.12 9.38 21.71
N ILE A 372 -7.19 8.18 21.15
CA ILE A 372 -6.68 7.87 19.81
C ILE A 372 -7.82 7.32 18.97
N TYR A 373 -8.02 7.91 17.80
CA TYR A 373 -8.98 7.47 16.82
C TYR A 373 -8.26 6.81 15.66
N ILE A 374 -8.85 5.73 15.12
CA ILE A 374 -8.35 5.07 13.91
C ILE A 374 -9.37 5.42 12.85
N ARG A 375 -8.94 6.03 11.74
CA ARG A 375 -9.86 6.40 10.65
C ARG A 375 -10.68 5.21 10.12
N ILE A 376 -11.80 5.52 9.48
CA ILE A 376 -12.54 4.66 8.56
C ILE A 376 -11.99 4.96 7.17
N ALA A 377 -11.62 3.93 6.41
CA ALA A 377 -10.98 4.09 5.12
C ALA A 377 -11.59 3.12 4.09
N SER A 378 -12.93 3.13 3.96
CA SER A 378 -13.60 2.38 2.90
C SER A 378 -13.51 3.12 1.57
N ASN A 379 -13.49 2.38 0.47
CA ASN A 379 -13.35 2.95 -0.88
C ASN A 379 -14.43 4.01 -1.17
N ASP A 380 -15.67 3.73 -0.81
CA ASP A 380 -16.79 4.65 -1.00
C ASP A 380 -16.69 5.90 -0.12
N PHE A 381 -16.11 5.77 1.08
CA PHE A 381 -15.88 6.90 1.97
C PHE A 381 -14.90 7.89 1.35
N PHE A 382 -13.76 7.42 0.81
CA PHE A 382 -12.79 8.29 0.11
C PHE A 382 -13.42 9.06 -1.03
N LYS A 383 -14.08 8.34 -1.95
CA LYS A 383 -14.69 8.94 -3.14
C LYS A 383 -15.76 9.97 -2.76
N THR A 384 -16.64 9.60 -1.84
CA THR A 384 -17.75 10.47 -1.41
C THR A 384 -17.24 11.68 -0.64
N SER A 385 -16.21 11.53 0.20
CA SER A 385 -15.59 12.64 0.92
C SER A 385 -15.07 13.73 -0.01
N LEU A 386 -14.36 13.38 -1.08
CA LEU A 386 -13.84 14.39 -2.02
C LEU A 386 -14.95 15.20 -2.67
N GLU A 387 -15.98 14.52 -3.21
CA GLU A 387 -17.09 15.18 -3.91
C GLU A 387 -17.88 16.09 -2.97
N VAL A 388 -18.27 15.58 -1.79
CA VAL A 388 -19.10 16.32 -0.85
C VAL A 388 -18.33 17.49 -0.24
N PHE A 389 -17.08 17.29 0.17
CA PHE A 389 -16.25 18.34 0.74
C PHE A 389 -15.98 19.46 -0.25
N SER A 390 -15.60 19.12 -1.49
CA SER A 390 -15.42 20.10 -2.58
C SER A 390 -16.74 20.82 -2.91
N GLY A 391 -17.87 20.11 -2.83
CA GLY A 391 -19.21 20.68 -2.98
C GLY A 391 -19.54 21.69 -1.88
N MET A 392 -19.16 21.43 -0.63
CA MET A 392 -19.31 22.40 0.46
C MET A 392 -18.41 23.62 0.25
N MET A 393 -17.12 23.41 -0.06
CA MET A 393 -16.17 24.51 -0.29
C MET A 393 -16.63 25.46 -1.40
N SER A 394 -17.18 24.92 -2.48
CA SER A 394 -17.70 25.70 -3.62
C SER A 394 -19.10 26.32 -3.38
N GLY A 395 -19.73 26.03 -2.23
CA GLY A 395 -21.09 26.47 -1.93
C GLY A 395 -22.19 25.71 -2.70
N LYS A 396 -21.85 24.60 -3.35
CA LYS A 396 -22.82 23.68 -4.00
C LYS A 396 -23.71 22.99 -2.96
N TYR A 397 -23.16 22.72 -1.77
CA TYR A 397 -23.87 22.09 -0.66
C TYR A 397 -23.78 22.95 0.60
N ASP A 398 -24.92 23.19 1.25
CA ASP A 398 -24.92 23.50 2.69
C ASP A 398 -24.72 22.21 3.52
N ALA A 399 -24.54 22.34 4.84
CA ALA A 399 -24.36 21.20 5.75
C ALA A 399 -25.41 20.09 5.59
N LYS A 400 -26.69 20.45 5.43
CA LYS A 400 -27.79 19.49 5.32
C LYS A 400 -27.76 18.77 3.98
N GLN A 401 -27.50 19.50 2.90
CA GLN A 401 -27.35 18.93 1.56
C GLN A 401 -26.11 18.05 1.46
N ALA A 402 -25.01 18.43 2.12
CA ALA A 402 -23.80 17.64 2.20
C ALA A 402 -24.05 16.30 2.90
N TYR A 403 -24.71 16.33 4.06
CA TYR A 403 -25.18 15.11 4.75
C TYR A 403 -26.02 14.22 3.83
N GLN A 404 -27.03 14.79 3.18
CA GLN A 404 -27.92 14.03 2.29
C GLN A 404 -27.20 13.45 1.08
N ALA A 405 -26.29 14.21 0.47
CA ALA A 405 -25.50 13.76 -0.67
C ALA A 405 -24.53 12.63 -0.26
N PHE A 406 -23.88 12.77 0.90
CA PHE A 406 -22.97 11.76 1.42
C PHE A 406 -23.71 10.46 1.74
N ASP A 407 -24.81 10.56 2.49
CA ASP A 407 -25.64 9.42 2.86
C ASP A 407 -26.23 8.72 1.63
N ALA A 408 -26.75 9.47 0.65
CA ALA A 408 -27.27 8.91 -0.58
C ALA A 408 -26.19 8.21 -1.42
N SER A 409 -24.97 8.77 -1.49
CA SER A 409 -23.83 8.17 -2.18
C SER A 409 -23.46 6.83 -1.54
N LEU A 410 -23.31 6.77 -0.22
CA LEU A 410 -23.00 5.52 0.48
C LEU A 410 -24.11 4.47 0.35
N ASN A 411 -25.39 4.86 0.44
CA ASN A 411 -26.51 3.93 0.25
C ASN A 411 -26.66 3.44 -1.19
N SER A 412 -26.08 4.16 -2.17
CA SER A 412 -26.06 3.77 -3.58
C SER A 412 -24.77 3.05 -3.97
N ALA A 413 -23.82 2.94 -3.05
CA ALA A 413 -22.56 2.26 -3.30
C ALA A 413 -22.77 0.75 -3.24
N GLY A 414 -22.43 0.06 -4.33
CA GLY A 414 -22.29 -1.40 -4.31
C GLY A 414 -23.13 -2.24 -5.27
N ASP A 415 -23.80 -1.71 -6.30
CA ASP A 415 -24.75 -2.53 -7.09
C ASP A 415 -24.59 -2.53 -8.63
N GLU A 416 -23.60 -1.85 -9.22
CA GLU A 416 -23.35 -2.00 -10.67
C GLU A 416 -22.09 -2.83 -10.93
N PRO A 417 -22.21 -4.05 -11.50
CA PRO A 417 -21.04 -4.82 -11.91
C PRO A 417 -20.29 -4.02 -12.97
N GLU A 418 -18.98 -3.85 -12.76
CA GLU A 418 -18.14 -3.20 -13.75
C GLU A 418 -18.23 -3.93 -15.08
N GLN A 419 -18.37 -3.16 -16.16
CA GLN A 419 -18.48 -3.74 -17.50
C GLN A 419 -17.15 -4.34 -17.95
N THR A 420 -17.23 -5.50 -18.60
CA THR A 420 -16.10 -6.12 -19.29
C THR A 420 -15.51 -5.14 -20.30
N ALA A 421 -14.21 -4.86 -20.17
CA ALA A 421 -13.46 -3.95 -21.03
C ALA A 421 -12.64 -4.70 -22.08
N VAL A 422 -12.12 -5.89 -21.74
CA VAL A 422 -11.34 -6.76 -22.63
C VAL A 422 -11.51 -8.22 -22.21
N THR A 423 -11.26 -9.14 -23.14
CA THR A 423 -11.14 -10.58 -22.84
C THR A 423 -9.72 -11.03 -23.17
N PHE A 424 -8.99 -11.54 -22.19
CA PHE A 424 -7.66 -12.12 -22.41
C PHE A 424 -7.77 -13.59 -22.83
N GLU A 425 -7.00 -13.95 -23.85
CA GLU A 425 -6.99 -15.32 -24.40
C GLU A 425 -6.14 -16.28 -23.57
N GLN A 426 -5.11 -15.77 -22.89
CA GLN A 426 -4.12 -16.58 -22.17
C GLN A 426 -3.82 -16.00 -20.79
N SER A 427 -3.48 -16.90 -19.86
CA SER A 427 -2.99 -16.54 -18.53
C SER A 427 -1.46 -16.59 -18.49
N TYR A 428 -0.85 -15.67 -17.76
CA TYR A 428 0.57 -15.70 -17.41
C TYR A 428 0.69 -15.60 -15.88
N PRO A 429 1.15 -16.67 -15.20
CA PRO A 429 1.16 -16.72 -13.74
C PRO A 429 2.20 -15.78 -13.12
N TYR A 430 1.94 -15.32 -11.89
CA TYR A 430 2.95 -14.67 -11.06
C TYR A 430 3.82 -15.73 -10.37
N THR A 431 4.66 -16.37 -11.16
CA THR A 431 5.59 -17.39 -10.70
C THR A 431 6.97 -17.17 -11.30
N TRP A 432 7.98 -17.58 -10.55
CA TRP A 432 9.35 -17.61 -11.02
C TRP A 432 9.60 -18.75 -12.01
N ASP A 433 10.37 -18.46 -13.05
CA ASP A 433 10.89 -19.38 -14.06
C ASP A 433 12.36 -19.02 -14.31
N SER A 434 13.23 -20.02 -14.45
CA SER A 434 14.69 -19.78 -14.57
C SER A 434 15.11 -19.06 -15.86
N GLU A 435 14.27 -19.09 -16.90
CA GLU A 435 14.54 -18.46 -18.19
C GLU A 435 13.71 -17.18 -18.37
N LYS A 436 12.49 -17.16 -17.84
CA LYS A 436 11.52 -16.05 -18.00
C LYS A 436 11.45 -15.14 -16.78
N GLY A 437 12.21 -15.41 -15.72
CA GLY A 437 12.10 -14.73 -14.43
C GLY A 437 10.66 -14.78 -13.90
N ASN A 438 10.11 -13.64 -13.50
CA ASN A 438 8.66 -13.55 -13.26
C ASN A 438 7.89 -13.62 -14.59
N VAL A 439 7.10 -14.69 -14.78
CA VAL A 439 6.40 -14.97 -16.06
C VAL A 439 5.41 -13.87 -16.44
N ALA A 440 4.56 -13.44 -15.52
CA ALA A 440 3.66 -12.29 -15.74
C ALA A 440 4.46 -11.00 -15.99
N GLY A 441 5.55 -10.80 -15.25
CA GLY A 441 6.41 -9.64 -15.39
C GLY A 441 7.07 -9.53 -16.76
N SER A 442 7.53 -10.66 -17.30
CA SER A 442 8.06 -10.78 -18.67
C SER A 442 7.00 -10.37 -19.71
N SER A 443 5.76 -10.84 -19.54
CA SER A 443 4.63 -10.45 -20.41
C SER A 443 4.31 -8.96 -20.32
N VAL A 444 4.25 -8.39 -19.11
CA VAL A 444 4.05 -6.94 -18.89
C VAL A 444 5.16 -6.15 -19.56
N ALA A 445 6.42 -6.53 -19.36
CA ALA A 445 7.57 -5.85 -19.94
C ALA A 445 7.51 -5.87 -21.47
N ASN A 446 7.26 -7.03 -22.07
CA ASN A 446 7.15 -7.18 -23.52
C ASN A 446 6.03 -6.32 -24.09
N THR A 447 4.85 -6.36 -23.46
CA THR A 447 3.68 -5.61 -23.91
C THR A 447 3.91 -4.10 -23.84
N VAL A 448 4.48 -3.60 -22.75
CA VAL A 448 4.79 -2.17 -22.62
C VAL A 448 5.91 -1.75 -23.58
N CYS A 449 6.96 -2.56 -23.73
CA CYS A 449 8.06 -2.27 -24.65
C CYS A 449 7.56 -2.10 -26.09
N GLU A 450 6.70 -3.01 -26.55
CA GLU A 450 6.02 -2.93 -27.86
C GLU A 450 5.12 -1.69 -27.95
N ALA A 451 4.29 -1.44 -26.92
CA ALA A 451 3.37 -0.31 -26.91
C ALA A 451 4.08 1.06 -27.00
N LEU A 452 5.29 1.16 -26.44
CA LEU A 452 6.15 2.35 -26.51
C LEU A 452 6.96 2.42 -27.82
N GLY A 453 7.07 1.32 -28.58
CA GLY A 453 8.01 1.21 -29.69
C GLY A 453 9.47 1.31 -29.26
N ALA A 454 9.79 0.89 -28.03
CA ALA A 454 11.16 0.86 -27.52
C ALA A 454 11.89 -0.40 -28.01
N ASP A 455 13.23 -0.33 -28.14
CA ASP A 455 14.04 -1.52 -28.40
C ASP A 455 14.27 -2.33 -27.12
N VAL A 456 14.37 -1.64 -25.97
CA VAL A 456 14.64 -2.22 -24.66
C VAL A 456 13.81 -1.52 -23.59
N LEU A 457 13.19 -2.30 -22.71
CA LEU A 457 12.57 -1.83 -21.48
C LEU A 457 13.27 -2.48 -20.28
N VAL A 458 13.60 -1.69 -19.26
CA VAL A 458 14.11 -2.18 -17.97
C VAL A 458 13.22 -1.64 -16.85
N MET A 459 12.85 -2.52 -15.91
CA MET A 459 12.08 -2.13 -14.74
C MET A 459 12.42 -3.02 -13.52
N PRO A 460 12.44 -2.48 -12.29
CA PRO A 460 12.53 -3.28 -11.07
C PRO A 460 11.37 -4.29 -10.93
N PHE A 461 11.60 -5.40 -10.23
CA PHE A 461 10.64 -6.49 -10.04
C PHE A 461 9.29 -6.02 -9.45
N PHE A 462 9.32 -5.06 -8.51
CA PHE A 462 8.14 -4.55 -7.81
C PHE A 462 7.18 -3.75 -8.71
N ASN A 463 7.51 -3.55 -9.99
CA ASN A 463 6.58 -2.98 -10.97
C ASN A 463 5.47 -3.95 -11.40
N VAL A 464 5.60 -5.23 -11.07
CA VAL A 464 4.65 -6.29 -11.39
C VAL A 464 4.01 -6.75 -10.09
N THR A 465 2.69 -6.82 -10.03
CA THR A 465 2.01 -7.07 -8.74
C THR A 465 1.29 -8.41 -8.67
N CYS A 466 0.87 -8.98 -9.80
CA CYS A 466 0.14 -10.25 -9.85
C CYS A 466 0.21 -10.91 -11.22
N GLY A 467 -0.48 -12.05 -11.35
CA GLY A 467 -0.62 -12.77 -12.61
C GLY A 467 -1.53 -12.02 -13.58
N ILE A 468 -1.47 -12.44 -14.84
CA ILE A 468 -2.43 -12.08 -15.89
C ILE A 468 -3.34 -13.30 -16.05
N TYR A 469 -4.65 -13.13 -15.96
CA TYR A 469 -5.60 -14.23 -16.03
C TYR A 469 -6.47 -14.14 -17.28
N ALA A 470 -6.60 -15.25 -18.02
CA ALA A 470 -7.50 -15.36 -19.15
C ALA A 470 -8.96 -15.13 -18.75
N GLY A 471 -9.77 -14.68 -19.69
CA GLY A 471 -11.20 -14.40 -19.48
C GLY A 471 -11.52 -12.91 -19.54
N GLU A 472 -12.76 -12.59 -19.17
CA GLU A 472 -13.26 -11.21 -19.13
C GLU A 472 -12.60 -10.42 -18.01
N GLN A 473 -12.20 -9.19 -18.30
CA GLN A 473 -11.53 -8.28 -17.38
C GLN A 473 -12.20 -6.91 -17.41
N THR A 474 -12.40 -6.32 -16.23
CA THR A 474 -12.86 -4.93 -16.10
C THR A 474 -11.71 -3.94 -16.30
N LYS A 475 -12.01 -2.64 -16.37
CA LYS A 475 -10.96 -1.62 -16.47
C LYS A 475 -10.02 -1.60 -15.26
N GLU A 476 -10.55 -1.80 -14.05
CA GLU A 476 -9.75 -1.89 -12.83
C GLU A 476 -8.86 -3.14 -12.87
N GLU A 477 -9.42 -4.30 -13.23
CA GLU A 477 -8.73 -5.59 -13.25
C GLU A 477 -7.55 -5.63 -14.24
N ILE A 478 -7.70 -5.04 -15.43
CA ILE A 478 -6.59 -4.89 -16.40
C ILE A 478 -5.42 -4.12 -15.78
N GLY A 479 -5.70 -3.17 -14.89
CA GLY A 479 -4.69 -2.35 -14.25
C GLY A 479 -3.89 -3.08 -13.17
N PHE A 480 -4.39 -4.18 -12.60
CA PHE A 480 -3.72 -4.80 -11.46
C PHE A 480 -2.30 -5.27 -11.77
N PRO A 481 -1.99 -6.01 -12.84
CA PRO A 481 -0.65 -6.58 -13.07
C PRO A 481 0.52 -5.59 -13.11
N ALA A 482 0.30 -4.30 -13.41
CA ALA A 482 1.35 -3.30 -13.61
C ALA A 482 1.23 -2.11 -12.66
N GLN A 483 2.34 -1.62 -12.10
CA GLN A 483 2.37 -0.44 -11.23
C GLN A 483 2.17 0.89 -11.97
N GLY A 484 1.61 1.89 -11.30
CA GLY A 484 1.43 3.25 -11.82
C GLY A 484 2.71 4.10 -11.79
N HIS A 485 3.87 3.47 -11.99
CA HIS A 485 5.17 4.14 -11.93
C HIS A 485 5.51 4.87 -13.24
N SER A 486 6.33 5.91 -13.14
CA SER A 486 6.67 6.78 -14.28
C SER A 486 7.57 6.05 -15.28
N ILE A 487 7.38 6.36 -16.57
CA ILE A 487 8.27 5.91 -17.64
C ILE A 487 9.10 7.10 -18.13
N VAL A 488 10.39 6.85 -18.33
CA VAL A 488 11.30 7.75 -19.06
C VAL A 488 11.82 7.05 -20.31
N MET A 489 11.97 7.80 -21.40
CA MET A 489 12.48 7.30 -22.67
C MET A 489 13.65 8.14 -23.17
N GLY A 490 14.58 7.48 -23.85
CA GLY A 490 15.75 8.11 -24.45
C GLY A 490 16.54 7.11 -25.27
N THR A 491 17.83 7.39 -25.47
CA THR A 491 18.74 6.48 -26.16
C THR A 491 19.93 6.09 -25.30
N VAL A 492 20.30 4.81 -25.34
CA VAL A 492 21.48 4.26 -24.66
C VAL A 492 22.34 3.48 -25.63
N THR A 493 23.65 3.46 -25.37
CA THR A 493 24.58 2.52 -26.00
C THR A 493 24.55 1.16 -25.31
N GLY A 494 25.09 0.12 -25.95
CA GLY A 494 25.25 -1.19 -25.33
C GLY A 494 26.06 -1.14 -24.04
N SER A 495 27.12 -0.33 -24.00
CA SER A 495 27.95 -0.14 -22.81
C SER A 495 27.20 0.52 -21.64
N GLU A 496 26.35 1.49 -21.93
CA GLU A 496 25.52 2.18 -20.93
C GLU A 496 24.47 1.23 -20.36
N LEU A 497 23.81 0.44 -21.23
CA LEU A 497 22.83 -0.56 -20.81
C LEU A 497 23.46 -1.65 -19.94
N GLU A 498 24.63 -2.15 -20.33
CA GLU A 498 25.38 -3.13 -19.54
C GLU A 498 25.77 -2.57 -18.16
N ASN A 499 26.21 -1.31 -18.10
CA ASN A 499 26.53 -0.67 -16.84
C ASN A 499 25.30 -0.58 -15.92
N LEU A 500 24.15 -0.14 -16.41
CA LEU A 500 22.92 -0.10 -15.61
C LEU A 500 22.54 -1.48 -15.08
N LEU A 501 22.49 -2.49 -15.95
CA LEU A 501 22.05 -3.83 -15.55
C LEU A 501 23.05 -4.50 -14.60
N LYS A 502 24.36 -4.25 -14.73
CA LYS A 502 25.35 -4.66 -13.73
C LYS A 502 25.01 -4.12 -12.33
N GLN A 503 24.64 -2.84 -12.23
CA GLN A 503 24.29 -2.22 -10.96
C GLN A 503 22.97 -2.75 -10.40
N LEU A 504 21.96 -2.98 -11.24
CA LEU A 504 20.67 -3.51 -10.80
C LEU A 504 20.75 -4.97 -10.38
N VAL A 505 21.50 -5.82 -11.11
CA VAL A 505 21.68 -7.24 -10.77
C VAL A 505 22.47 -7.40 -9.47
N ALA A 506 23.49 -6.56 -9.24
CA ALA A 506 24.31 -6.62 -8.02
C ALA A 506 23.61 -6.12 -6.74
N GLN A 507 22.39 -5.54 -6.85
CA GLN A 507 21.64 -5.02 -5.69
C GLN A 507 20.87 -6.09 -4.92
N THR A 508 20.81 -7.32 -5.42
CA THR A 508 20.05 -8.39 -4.78
C THR A 508 20.81 -9.71 -4.76
N SER A 509 20.54 -10.50 -3.73
CA SER A 509 20.94 -11.91 -3.62
C SER A 509 19.75 -12.86 -3.80
N VAL A 510 18.56 -12.34 -4.09
CA VAL A 510 17.32 -13.11 -4.21
C VAL A 510 16.86 -13.11 -5.67
N VAL A 511 16.67 -14.30 -6.24
CA VAL A 511 16.29 -14.46 -7.66
C VAL A 511 15.02 -13.68 -8.01
N TYR A 512 14.02 -13.66 -7.13
CA TYR A 512 12.72 -13.01 -7.33
C TYR A 512 12.81 -11.48 -7.47
N GLN A 513 13.94 -10.88 -7.07
CA GLN A 513 14.16 -9.44 -7.09
C GLN A 513 15.03 -8.97 -8.27
N LEU A 514 15.50 -9.89 -9.13
CA LEU A 514 16.22 -9.53 -10.35
C LEU A 514 15.38 -8.58 -11.23
N PRO A 515 16.01 -7.63 -11.94
CA PRO A 515 15.28 -6.70 -12.80
C PRO A 515 14.56 -7.43 -13.92
N VAL A 516 13.37 -6.95 -14.28
CA VAL A 516 12.58 -7.46 -15.40
C VAL A 516 12.93 -6.66 -16.64
N VAL A 517 13.27 -7.34 -17.73
CA VAL A 517 13.71 -6.71 -18.98
C VAL A 517 12.94 -7.24 -20.19
N SER A 518 12.82 -6.39 -21.22
CA SER A 518 12.31 -6.76 -22.54
C SER A 518 13.29 -6.35 -23.63
N GLY A 519 13.32 -7.11 -24.73
CA GLY A 519 14.17 -6.85 -25.90
C GLY A 519 15.59 -7.43 -25.84
N ILE A 520 16.02 -7.86 -24.66
CA ILE A 520 17.36 -8.42 -24.39
C ILE A 520 17.28 -9.69 -23.53
N THR A 521 18.38 -10.45 -23.52
CA THR A 521 18.62 -11.57 -22.61
C THR A 521 19.84 -11.25 -21.74
N MET A 522 19.72 -11.45 -20.44
CA MET A 522 20.77 -11.30 -19.43
C MET A 522 21.42 -12.65 -19.13
N GLU A 523 22.74 -12.69 -19.20
CA GLU A 523 23.52 -13.84 -18.74
C GLU A 523 24.06 -13.54 -17.34
N ILE A 524 23.56 -14.26 -16.36
CA ILE A 524 23.82 -14.01 -14.94
C ILE A 524 24.57 -15.19 -14.34
N LYS A 525 25.52 -14.89 -13.47
CA LYS A 525 26.19 -15.87 -12.62
C LYS A 525 25.75 -15.68 -11.18
N GLU A 526 25.26 -16.76 -10.58
CA GLU A 526 25.02 -16.87 -9.15
C GLU A 526 26.37 -16.99 -8.42
N THR A 527 26.53 -16.21 -7.36
CA THR A 527 27.75 -16.15 -6.53
C THR A 527 27.36 -16.38 -5.07
N GLU A 528 28.35 -16.60 -4.20
CA GLU A 528 28.08 -16.78 -2.75
C GLU A 528 27.33 -15.59 -2.13
N ASN A 529 27.44 -14.39 -2.71
CA ASN A 529 26.88 -13.15 -2.16
C ASN A 529 25.79 -12.52 -3.04
N GLY A 530 25.24 -13.26 -4.02
CA GLY A 530 24.19 -12.77 -4.91
C GLY A 530 24.52 -12.96 -6.39
N PHE A 531 24.19 -12.00 -7.25
CA PHE A 531 24.27 -12.17 -8.71
C PHE A 531 25.26 -11.22 -9.39
N GLU A 532 25.91 -11.72 -10.44
CA GLU A 532 26.78 -10.95 -11.33
C GLU A 532 26.28 -11.03 -12.77
N LEU A 533 26.14 -9.88 -13.45
CA LEU A 533 25.86 -9.85 -14.89
C LEU A 533 27.17 -10.13 -15.67
N THR A 534 27.16 -11.21 -16.44
CA THR A 534 28.33 -11.70 -17.21
C THR A 534 28.24 -11.40 -18.70
N GLY A 535 27.04 -11.18 -19.24
CA GLY A 535 26.83 -10.93 -20.65
C GLY A 535 25.41 -10.45 -20.98
N LEU A 536 25.25 -9.86 -22.16
CA LEU A 536 23.98 -9.41 -22.69
C LEU A 536 23.84 -9.84 -24.14
N LYS A 537 22.66 -10.34 -24.49
CA LYS A 537 22.30 -10.65 -25.88
C LYS A 537 21.09 -9.84 -26.31
N ILE A 538 21.09 -9.44 -27.57
CA ILE A 538 19.92 -8.89 -28.26
C ILE A 538 19.57 -9.80 -29.42
N ARG A 539 18.31 -10.27 -29.46
CA ARG A 539 17.82 -11.21 -30.50
C ARG A 539 18.75 -12.41 -30.70
N GLY A 540 19.28 -12.95 -29.61
CA GLY A 540 20.20 -14.12 -29.60
C GLY A 540 21.65 -13.83 -30.01
N THR A 541 22.02 -12.57 -30.26
CA THR A 541 23.40 -12.17 -30.59
C THR A 541 24.01 -11.32 -29.49
N GLU A 542 25.31 -11.46 -29.25
CA GLU A 542 26.05 -10.64 -28.27
C GLU A 542 25.82 -9.14 -28.49
N LEU A 543 25.60 -8.43 -27.39
CA LEU A 543 25.37 -6.99 -27.42
C LEU A 543 26.66 -6.24 -27.78
N SER A 544 26.63 -5.54 -28.92
CA SER A 544 27.71 -4.62 -29.28
C SER A 544 27.68 -3.36 -28.40
N GLN A 545 28.83 -3.01 -27.82
CA GLN A 545 28.99 -1.88 -26.90
C GLN A 545 28.61 -0.53 -27.52
N ASP A 546 28.86 -0.35 -28.82
CA ASP A 546 28.63 0.91 -29.54
C ASP A 546 27.22 0.99 -30.15
N LYS A 547 26.44 -0.09 -30.10
CA LYS A 547 25.09 -0.11 -30.68
C LYS A 547 24.16 0.77 -29.84
N VAL A 548 23.38 1.61 -30.51
CA VAL A 548 22.42 2.52 -29.87
C VAL A 548 21.01 1.96 -29.97
N PHE A 549 20.25 2.10 -28.89
CA PHE A 549 18.88 1.59 -28.73
C PHE A 549 17.95 2.69 -28.26
N THR A 550 16.70 2.62 -28.68
CA THR A 550 15.62 3.31 -27.99
C THR A 550 15.33 2.58 -26.68
N PHE A 551 15.45 3.27 -25.56
CA PHE A 551 15.39 2.68 -24.24
C PHE A 551 14.29 3.32 -23.42
N ALA A 552 13.54 2.47 -22.72
CA ALA A 552 12.57 2.86 -21.72
C ALA A 552 12.99 2.33 -20.34
N TYR A 553 12.81 3.15 -19.31
CA TYR A 553 12.98 2.76 -17.92
C TYR A 553 11.73 3.12 -17.13
N SER A 554 11.22 2.16 -16.36
CA SER A 554 10.06 2.38 -15.50
C SER A 554 10.42 2.19 -14.03
N ASP A 555 10.19 3.22 -13.22
CA ASP A 555 10.40 3.21 -11.77
C ASP A 555 9.63 4.36 -11.13
N LYS A 556 9.56 4.41 -9.80
CA LYS A 556 8.97 5.52 -9.08
C LYS A 556 9.71 6.82 -9.41
N ALA A 557 8.93 7.83 -9.76
CA ALA A 557 9.43 9.14 -10.14
C ALA A 557 10.37 9.76 -9.07
N GLY A 558 11.21 10.69 -9.50
CA GLY A 558 12.11 11.43 -8.61
C GLY A 558 13.46 10.74 -8.42
N LYS A 559 13.84 10.48 -7.16
CA LYS A 559 15.20 10.02 -6.83
C LYS A 559 15.54 8.65 -7.43
N ASN A 560 14.60 7.70 -7.47
CA ASN A 560 14.88 6.35 -7.99
C ASN A 560 15.22 6.38 -9.47
N VAL A 561 14.38 7.03 -10.29
CA VAL A 561 14.68 7.28 -11.71
C VAL A 561 16.02 8.01 -11.86
N LYS A 562 16.25 9.11 -11.14
CA LYS A 562 17.52 9.86 -11.24
C LYS A 562 18.74 8.99 -10.90
N ASN A 563 18.66 8.17 -9.86
CA ASN A 563 19.73 7.29 -9.42
C ASN A 563 19.99 6.15 -10.43
N ALA A 564 18.97 5.59 -11.06
CA ALA A 564 19.17 4.60 -12.12
C ALA A 564 19.80 5.23 -13.37
N LEU A 565 19.31 6.40 -13.78
CA LEU A 565 19.76 7.07 -15.01
C LEU A 565 21.20 7.58 -14.94
N GLN A 566 21.79 7.72 -13.74
CA GLN A 566 23.21 8.08 -13.60
C GLN A 566 24.14 7.06 -14.27
N TYR A 567 23.70 5.80 -14.39
CA TYR A 567 24.48 4.71 -15.00
C TYR A 567 24.40 4.68 -16.54
N VAL A 568 23.51 5.46 -17.15
CA VAL A 568 23.26 5.52 -18.60
C VAL A 568 23.49 6.91 -19.21
N GLY A 569 24.38 7.69 -18.60
CA GLY A 569 24.79 9.01 -19.09
C GLY A 569 24.00 10.19 -18.51
N GLY A 570 23.20 9.96 -17.46
CA GLY A 570 22.49 11.00 -16.71
C GLY A 570 21.08 11.28 -17.20
N SER A 571 20.27 11.92 -16.35
CA SER A 571 18.85 12.17 -16.59
C SER A 571 18.56 13.04 -17.81
N ASP A 572 19.48 13.90 -18.22
CA ASP A 572 19.28 14.86 -19.31
C ASP A 572 19.12 14.19 -20.69
N LYS A 573 19.53 12.93 -20.82
CA LYS A 573 19.33 12.11 -22.03
C LYS A 573 17.92 11.53 -22.15
N PHE A 574 17.10 11.66 -21.10
CA PHE A 574 15.81 10.98 -21.00
C PHE A 574 14.69 11.99 -20.76
N SER A 575 13.57 11.76 -21.45
CA SER A 575 12.34 12.54 -21.27
C SER A 575 11.30 11.66 -20.61
N ALA A 576 10.57 12.19 -19.62
CA ALA A 576 9.38 11.54 -19.11
C ALA A 576 8.36 11.41 -20.25
N VAL A 577 7.66 10.27 -20.29
CA VAL A 577 6.51 10.12 -21.19
C VAL A 577 5.34 10.85 -20.53
N GLU A 578 5.08 12.08 -20.97
CA GLU A 578 4.13 12.97 -20.31
C GLU A 578 2.72 12.36 -20.25
N GLY A 579 2.13 12.36 -19.06
CA GLY A 579 0.81 11.78 -18.82
C GLY A 579 0.76 10.25 -18.81
N GLU A 580 1.89 9.56 -18.97
CA GLU A 580 1.96 8.11 -19.05
C GLU A 580 2.74 7.49 -17.88
N SER A 581 2.26 6.33 -17.46
CA SER A 581 2.83 5.44 -16.46
C SER A 581 2.87 4.02 -17.02
N LEU A 582 3.62 3.12 -16.38
CA LEU A 582 3.65 1.71 -16.78
C LEU A 582 2.24 1.10 -16.85
N GLN A 583 1.41 1.35 -15.83
CA GLN A 583 0.01 0.91 -15.81
C GLN A 583 -0.85 1.53 -16.93
N SER A 584 -0.70 2.83 -17.23
CA SER A 584 -1.51 3.49 -18.27
C SER A 584 -1.11 3.04 -19.67
N VAL A 585 0.18 2.83 -19.95
CA VAL A 585 0.65 2.28 -21.23
C VAL A 585 0.16 0.85 -21.41
N TRP A 586 0.28 0.03 -20.37
CA TRP A 586 -0.22 -1.35 -20.34
C TRP A 586 -1.73 -1.41 -20.60
N THR A 587 -2.52 -0.72 -19.77
CA THR A 587 -4.00 -0.69 -19.90
C THR A 587 -4.45 -0.07 -21.23
N GLY A 588 -3.81 1.02 -21.66
CA GLY A 588 -4.10 1.69 -22.91
C GLY A 588 -3.83 0.81 -24.14
N TYR A 589 -2.77 -0.01 -24.11
CA TYR A 589 -2.48 -0.97 -25.17
C TYR A 589 -3.55 -2.06 -25.26
N LEU A 590 -3.96 -2.63 -24.13
CA LEU A 590 -4.90 -3.75 -24.06
C LEU A 590 -6.35 -3.33 -24.35
N THR A 591 -6.77 -2.16 -23.89
CA THR A 591 -8.12 -1.61 -24.14
C THR A 591 -8.36 -1.24 -25.60
N ARG A 592 -7.32 -1.18 -26.44
CA ARG A 592 -7.43 -1.09 -27.91
C ARG A 592 -7.71 -2.44 -28.60
N GLY A 593 -7.92 -3.51 -27.84
CA GLY A 593 -8.20 -4.85 -28.33
C GLY A 593 -6.96 -5.72 -28.56
N ASN A 594 -5.78 -5.28 -28.12
CA ASN A 594 -4.57 -6.09 -28.17
C ASN A 594 -4.54 -7.11 -27.02
N GLN A 595 -3.86 -8.24 -27.24
CA GLN A 595 -3.61 -9.24 -26.21
C GLN A 595 -2.28 -8.97 -25.49
N PRO A 596 -2.14 -9.40 -24.21
CA PRO A 596 -0.86 -9.44 -23.53
C PRO A 596 0.15 -10.30 -24.31
N LEU A 597 1.34 -9.75 -24.56
CA LEU A 597 2.40 -10.45 -25.29
C LEU A 597 2.97 -11.61 -24.45
N PRO A 598 3.39 -12.72 -25.08
CA PRO A 598 3.96 -13.84 -24.34
C PRO A 598 5.26 -13.47 -23.62
N PRO A 599 5.57 -14.15 -22.51
CA PRO A 599 6.85 -14.02 -21.83
C PRO A 599 7.99 -14.47 -22.75
N SER A 600 9.15 -13.82 -22.61
CA SER A 600 10.39 -14.18 -23.32
C SER A 600 11.44 -14.75 -22.38
N ASP A 601 12.32 -15.59 -22.94
CA ASP A 601 13.48 -16.14 -22.24
C ASP A 601 14.58 -15.07 -22.13
N TYR A 602 14.47 -14.21 -21.10
CA TYR A 602 15.38 -13.09 -20.88
C TYR A 602 16.47 -13.38 -19.84
N LEU A 603 16.47 -14.55 -19.19
CA LEU A 603 17.48 -14.96 -18.22
C LEU A 603 18.22 -16.21 -18.68
N VAL A 604 19.54 -16.21 -18.48
CA VAL A 604 20.39 -17.39 -18.51
C VAL A 604 21.21 -17.38 -17.23
N ILE A 605 20.82 -18.20 -16.25
CA ILE A 605 21.47 -18.25 -14.93
C ILE A 605 22.46 -19.42 -14.87
N SER A 606 23.70 -19.11 -14.51
CA SER A 606 24.79 -20.08 -14.29
C SER A 606 25.25 -20.06 -12.84
N LYS A 607 25.85 -21.16 -12.36
CA LYS A 607 26.44 -21.28 -11.02
C LYS A 607 27.94 -21.02 -11.04
#